data_AF-A0A5M6CYN5-F1
#
_entry.id   AF-A0A5M6CYN5-F1
#
_cell.length_a   1.000
_cell.length_b   1.000
_cell.length_c   1.000
_cell.angle_alpha   90.00
_cell.angle_beta   90.00
_cell.angle_gamma   90.00
#
_symmetry.space_group_name_H-M   'P 1'
#
loop_
_entity.id
_entity.type
_entity.pdbx_description
1 polymer ?
#
loop_
_entity_poly.entity_id
_entity_poly.type
_entity_poly.pdbx_seq_one_letter_code
_entity_poly.pdbx_strand_id
1 'polypeptide(L)' 'MSSLQQARLLQRLDQDDIATQGQLQHWLQQEMGVVYSQSGISVLLSRLKVKLKTGRPVNVRKDQVGEATFKKTSLS' A
#
# COMPACT_ATOMS: atom_id res chain seq x y z
N MET A 1 8.47 16.13 4.78
CA MET A 1 7.54 16.03 3.64
C MET A 1 6.76 17.33 3.52
N SER A 2 6.75 17.94 2.33
CA SER A 2 6.07 19.21 2.05
C SER A 2 4.56 19.03 1.83
N SER A 3 3.79 20.14 1.82
CA SER A 3 2.35 20.11 1.54
C SER A 3 2.01 19.53 0.17
N LEU A 4 2.84 19.78 -0.85
CA LEU A 4 2.67 19.21 -2.19
C LEU A 4 2.83 17.68 -2.19
N GLN A 5 3.84 17.19 -1.47
CA GLN A 5 4.07 15.76 -1.31
C GLN A 5 2.93 15.09 -0.53
N GLN A 6 2.37 15.78 0.48
CA GLN A 6 1.18 15.32 1.21
C GLN A 6 -0.03 15.19 0.30
N ALA A 7 -0.33 16.19 -0.52
CA ALA A 7 -1.45 16.14 -1.46
C ALA A 7 -1.30 14.98 -2.46
N ARG A 8 -0.11 14.80 -3.04
CA ARG A 8 0.18 13.66 -3.94
C ARG A 8 0.03 12.31 -3.25
N LEU A 9 0.50 12.17 -2.01
CA LEU A 9 0.34 10.94 -1.25
C LEU A 9 -1.14 10.63 -1.00
N LEU A 10 -1.94 11.62 -0.61
CA LEU A 10 -3.37 11.43 -0.39
C LEU A 10 -4.10 11.03 -1.68
N GLN A 11 -3.77 11.68 -2.79
CA GLN A 11 -4.32 11.30 -4.11
C GLN A 11 -3.91 9.88 -4.50
N ARG A 12 -2.67 9.46 -4.20
CA ARG A 12 -2.21 8.10 -4.45
C ARG A 12 -2.99 7.08 -3.63
N LEU A 13 -3.17 7.34 -2.34
CA LEU A 13 -3.90 6.45 -1.43
C LEU A 13 -5.39 6.33 -1.78
N ASP A 14 -5.94 7.29 -2.53
CA ASP A 14 -7.33 7.23 -2.99
C ASP A 14 -7.55 6.27 -4.17
N GLN A 15 -6.49 5.84 -4.86
CA GLN A 15 -6.57 4.87 -5.96
C GLN A 15 -6.79 3.42 -5.51
N ASP A 16 -6.86 3.16 -4.20
CA ASP A 16 -7.12 1.85 -3.58
C ASP A 16 -6.19 0.69 -4.03
N ASP A 17 -5.00 1.00 -4.57
CA ASP A 17 -4.03 0.02 -5.08
C ASP A 17 -2.83 -0.24 -4.14
N ILE A 18 -2.70 0.54 -3.06
CA ILE A 18 -1.71 0.34 -2.00
C ILE A 18 -2.38 -0.40 -0.85
N ALA A 19 -2.14 -1.71 -0.77
CA ALA A 19 -2.72 -2.58 0.26
C ALA A 19 -1.85 -2.69 1.53
N THR A 20 -0.56 -2.36 1.44
CA THR A 20 0.40 -2.56 2.54
C THR A 20 1.31 -1.35 2.77
N GLN A 21 1.80 -1.21 4.01
CA GLN A 21 2.79 -0.19 4.36
C GLN A 21 4.11 -0.36 3.60
N GLY A 22 4.50 -1.59 3.24
CA GLY A 22 5.70 -1.85 2.44
C GLY A 22 5.57 -1.33 1.01
N GLN A 23 4.43 -1.56 0.35
CA GLN A 23 4.14 -0.97 -0.96
C GLN A 23 4.17 0.56 -0.91
N LEU A 24 3.63 1.15 0.16
CA LEU A 24 3.69 2.59 0.37
C LEU A 24 5.12 3.09 0.53
N GLN A 25 5.95 2.39 1.30
CA GLN A 25 7.37 2.73 1.48
C GLN A 25 8.12 2.72 0.14
N HIS A 26 7.94 1.67 -0.65
CA HIS A 26 8.54 1.58 -1.99
C HIS A 26 8.09 2.72 -2.88
N TRP A 27 6.80 3.04 -2.90
CA TRP A 27 6.26 4.13 -3.69
C TRP A 27 6.83 5.50 -3.27
N LEU A 28 6.91 5.78 -1.96
CA LEU A 28 7.51 7.02 -1.45
C LEU A 28 8.99 7.15 -1.83
N GLN A 29 9.72 6.04 -1.84
CA GLN A 29 11.10 6.02 -2.28
C GLN A 29 11.23 6.28 -3.79
N GLN A 30 10.40 5.63 -4.62
CA GLN A 30 10.47 5.76 -6.08
C GLN A 30 9.96 7.12 -6.59
N GLU A 31 8.78 7.54 -6.14
CA GLU A 31 8.12 8.74 -6.67
C GLU A 31 8.55 10.04 -6.00
N MET A 32 8.98 9.97 -4.74
CA MET A 32 9.34 11.16 -3.97
C MET A 32 10.79 11.19 -3.52
N GLY A 33 11.56 10.11 -3.73
CA GLY A 33 12.93 9.99 -3.23
C GLY A 33 13.02 9.97 -1.70
N VAL A 34 11.91 9.71 -0.99
CA VAL A 34 11.87 9.77 0.48
C VAL A 34 11.86 8.37 1.05
N VAL A 35 12.87 8.07 1.87
CA VAL A 35 12.97 6.81 2.60
C VAL A 35 12.40 6.99 4.00
N TYR A 36 11.41 6.15 4.34
CA TYR A 36 10.88 6.03 5.69
C TYR A 36 11.17 4.64 6.22
N SER A 37 11.36 4.52 7.55
CA SER A 37 11.28 3.23 8.22
C SER A 37 9.83 2.74 8.28
N GLN A 38 9.63 1.45 8.51
CA GLN A 38 8.30 0.88 8.71
C GLN A 38 7.53 1.60 9.84
N SER A 39 8.20 1.89 10.96
CA SER A 39 7.61 2.67 12.06
C SER A 39 7.31 4.12 11.64
N GLY A 40 8.18 4.71 10.83
CA GLY A 40 7.98 6.06 10.26
C GLY A 40 6.77 6.14 9.34
N ILE A 41 6.49 5.10 8.54
CA ILE A 41 5.28 5.01 7.73
C ILE A 41 4.02 4.99 8.61
N SER A 42 4.03 4.17 9.68
CA SER A 42 2.90 4.10 10.62
C SER A 42 2.60 5.47 11.27
N VAL A 43 3.65 6.17 11.71
CA VAL A 43 3.53 7.53 12.26
C VAL A 43 3.07 8.54 11.21
N LEU A 44 3.59 8.45 9.98
CA LEU A 44 3.20 9.32 8.86
C LEU A 44 1.70 9.19 8.56
N LEU A 45 1.21 7.96 8.40
CA LEU A 45 -0.20 7.68 8.15
C LEU A 45 -1.09 8.20 9.29
N SER A 46 -0.67 7.98 10.55
CA SER A 46 -1.36 8.47 11.74
C SER A 46 -1.44 10.00 11.75
N ARG A 47 -0.34 10.69 11.43
CA ARG A 47 -0.28 12.17 11.36
C ARG A 47 -1.18 12.73 10.27
N LEU A 48 -1.25 12.05 9.12
CA LEU A 48 -2.10 12.42 8.00
C LEU A 48 -3.57 12.02 8.20
N LYS A 49 -3.91 11.40 9.35
CA LYS A 49 -5.25 10.89 9.67
C LYS A 49 -5.78 9.93 8.60
N VAL A 50 -4.88 9.25 7.88
CA VAL A 50 -5.25 8.24 6.90
C VAL A 50 -5.75 7.04 7.68
N LYS A 51 -7.04 6.76 7.57
CA LYS A 51 -7.64 5.54 8.09
C LYS A 51 -7.60 4.48 7.00
N LEU A 52 -7.41 3.23 7.40
CA LEU A 52 -7.64 2.11 6.50
C LEU A 52 -9.07 2.25 5.96
N LYS A 53 -9.25 2.32 4.64
CA LYS A 53 -10.59 2.22 4.03
C LYS A 53 -11.06 0.78 4.27
N THR A 54 -11.62 0.51 5.44
CA THR A 54 -12.32 -0.74 5.70
C THR A 54 -13.64 -0.70 4.95
N GLY A 55 -13.60 -0.92 3.62
CA GLY A 55 -14.67 -1.67 2.98
C GLY A 55 -14.87 -2.97 3.78
N ARG A 56 -16.12 -3.44 3.91
CA ARG A 56 -16.50 -4.61 4.74
C ARG A 56 -15.39 -5.68 4.69
N PRO A 57 -14.96 -6.25 5.83
CA PRO A 57 -13.81 -7.15 5.88
C PRO A 57 -13.97 -8.29 4.88
N VAL A 58 -13.37 -8.14 3.70
CA VAL A 58 -13.24 -9.19 2.72
C VAL A 58 -12.03 -9.99 3.18
N ASN A 59 -12.27 -11.27 3.45
CA ASN A 59 -11.32 -12.20 4.03
C ASN A 59 -9.91 -12.07 3.38
N VAL A 60 -8.98 -11.41 4.09
CA VAL A 60 -7.60 -11.08 3.66
C VAL A 60 -6.78 -12.33 3.29
N ARG A 61 -7.27 -13.54 3.58
CA ARG A 61 -6.64 -14.81 3.20
C ARG A 61 -6.85 -15.24 1.76
N LYS A 62 -7.66 -14.55 0.93
CA LYS A 62 -8.02 -15.08 -0.40
C LYS A 62 -7.26 -14.55 -1.63
N ASP A 63 -6.71 -13.34 -1.65
CA ASP A 63 -6.31 -12.74 -2.95
C ASP A 63 -4.86 -12.25 -3.12
N GLN A 64 -3.89 -12.88 -2.44
CA GLN A 64 -2.47 -12.70 -2.87
C GLN A 64 -1.69 -14.00 -3.08
N VAL A 65 -2.21 -15.15 -2.66
CA VAL A 65 -1.48 -16.45 -2.76
C VAL A 65 -2.25 -17.52 -3.56
N GLY A 66 -3.42 -17.18 -4.11
CA GLY A 66 -4.26 -18.12 -4.87
C GLY A 66 -4.09 -18.11 -6.39
N GLU A 67 -3.72 -16.98 -7.01
CA GLU A 67 -3.78 -16.85 -8.48
C GLU A 67 -2.46 -17.14 -9.22
N ALA A 68 -1.30 -17.15 -8.55
CA ALA A 68 -0.03 -17.36 -9.24
C ALA A 68 0.37 -18.84 -9.42
N THR A 69 -0.19 -19.77 -8.64
CA THR A 69 0.31 -21.16 -8.59
C THR A 69 -0.59 -22.19 -9.28
N PHE A 70 -1.84 -21.86 -9.65
CA PHE A 70 -2.75 -22.84 -10.28
C PHE A 70 -2.70 -22.90 -11.81
N LYS A 71 -1.77 -22.18 -12.47
CA LYS A 71 -1.61 -22.24 -13.93
C LYS A 71 -0.37 -22.99 -14.42
N LYS A 72 0.41 -23.66 -13.55
CA LYS A 72 1.69 -24.27 -13.99
C LYS A 72 1.88 -25.78 -13.78
N THR A 73 0.89 -26.56 -13.34
CA THR A 73 1.11 -28.02 -13.18
C THR A 73 -0.07 -28.93 -13.54
N SER A 74 -0.89 -28.59 -14.53
CA SER A 74 -1.86 -29.55 -15.10
C SER A 74 -1.83 -29.64 -16.62
N LEU A 75 -0.71 -29.29 -17.25
CA LEU A 75 -0.39 -29.72 -18.61
C LEU A 75 1.11 -30.03 -18.71
N SER A 76 1.47 -31.26 -18.33
CA SER A 76 2.44 -32.13 -19.02
C SER A 76 2.48 -33.46 -18.29
#